data_AF-A0A4Q3WET7-F1
#
_entry.id   AF-A0A4Q3WET7-F1
#
_cell.length_a   1.000
_cell.length_b   1.000
_cell.length_c   1.000
_cell.angle_alpha   90.00
_cell.angle_beta   90.00
_cell.angle_gamma   90.00
#
_symmetry.space_group_name_H-M   'P 1'
#
loop_
_entity.id
_entity.type
_entity.pdbx_description
1 polymer ?
#
loop_
_entity_poly.entity_id
_entity_poly.type
_entity_poly.pdbx_seq_one_letter_code
_entity_poly.pdbx_strand_id
1 'polypeptide(L)' 'MRPFALLIALCLSAGLQPVLADDAQLSFGGDQFSAGQLPAITKPVQHDAFVVGSEVTLSGEVSGDAHLAGFN' A
#
# COMPACT_ATOMS: atom_id res chain seq x y z
N MET A 1 -0.94 -32.09 27.67
CA MET A 1 -1.65 -31.71 26.43
C MET A 1 -2.27 -30.30 26.47
N ARG A 2 -2.88 -29.85 27.58
CA ARG A 2 -3.44 -28.50 27.73
C ARG A 2 -2.46 -27.32 27.55
N PRO A 3 -1.21 -27.35 28.07
CA PRO A 3 -0.30 -26.19 27.92
C PRO A 3 0.24 -26.04 26.49
N PHE A 4 0.37 -27.16 25.76
CA PHE A 4 0.84 -27.17 24.38
C PHE A 4 -0.18 -26.56 23.42
N ALA A 5 -1.47 -26.85 23.62
CA ALA A 5 -2.55 -26.22 22.88
C ALA A 5 -2.63 -24.70 23.12
N LEU A 6 -2.31 -24.26 24.34
CA LEU A 6 -2.33 -22.84 24.73
C LEU A 6 -1.17 -22.06 24.09
N LEU A 7 0.01 -22.68 23.98
CA LEU A 7 1.15 -22.11 23.25
C LEU A 7 0.89 -21.99 21.75
N ILE A 8 0.26 -23.00 21.14
CA ILE A 8 -0.11 -22.95 19.71
C ILE A 8 -1.13 -21.85 19.45
N ALA A 9 -2.16 -21.74 20.29
CA ALA A 9 -3.16 -20.68 20.18
C ALA A 9 -2.55 -19.27 20.32
N LEU A 10 -1.57 -19.11 21.21
CA LEU A 10 -0.84 -17.85 21.39
C LEU A 10 0.02 -17.50 20.16
N CYS A 11 0.77 -18.46 19.60
CA CYS A 11 1.57 -18.24 18.40
C CYS A 11 0.71 -17.94 17.15
N LEU A 12 -0.46 -18.56 17.02
CA LEU A 12 -1.39 -18.26 15.92
C LEU A 12 -1.94 -16.84 15.99
N SER A 13 -2.15 -16.30 17.19
CA SER A 13 -2.59 -14.91 17.35
C SER A 13 -1.51 -13.87 17.01
N ALA A 14 -0.22 -14.22 17.15
CA ALA A 14 0.90 -13.33 16.82
C ALA A 14 1.19 -13.27 15.31
N GLY A 15 0.85 -14.30 14.53
CA GLY A 15 1.10 -14.35 13.08
C GLY A 15 0.08 -13.60 12.21
N LEU A 16 -0.98 -13.05 12.79
CA LEU A 16 -2.04 -12.33 12.09
C LEU A 16 -1.81 -10.81 12.02
N GLN A 17 -0.65 -10.33 12.48
CA GLN A 17 -0.32 -8.94 12.28
C GLN A 17 -0.17 -8.71 10.76
N PRO A 18 -0.85 -7.71 10.18
CA PRO A 18 -0.51 -7.31 8.82
C PRO A 18 0.98 -6.99 8.85
N VAL A 19 1.76 -7.69 8.02
CA VAL A 19 3.09 -7.20 7.70
C VAL A 19 2.81 -5.81 7.11
N LEU A 20 3.15 -4.77 7.87
CA LEU A 20 3.12 -3.43 7.32
C LEU A 20 4.26 -3.43 6.31
N ALA A 21 3.95 -3.83 5.07
CA ALA A 21 4.73 -3.38 3.94
C ALA A 21 4.84 -1.86 4.09
N ASP A 22 6.02 -1.31 3.83
CA ASP A 22 6.30 0.13 3.93
C ASP A 22 5.63 0.88 2.76
N ASP A 23 4.33 0.61 2.59
CA ASP A 23 3.44 1.20 1.62
C ASP A 23 2.76 2.39 2.30
N ALA A 24 3.02 3.60 1.82
CA ALA A 24 2.44 4.82 2.32
C ALA A 24 1.38 5.33 1.34
N GLN A 25 0.16 5.55 1.82
CA GLN A 25 -0.91 6.16 1.04
C GLN A 25 -1.49 7.37 1.78
N LEU A 26 -1.64 8.48 1.07
CA LEU A 26 -2.25 9.70 1.59
C LEU A 26 -3.10 10.34 0.50
N SER A 27 -4.33 10.68 0.84
CA SER A 27 -5.22 11.49 0.01
C SER A 27 -5.42 12.85 0.66
N PHE A 28 -5.13 13.93 -0.05
CA PHE A 28 -5.27 15.29 0.47
C PHE A 28 -5.60 16.27 -0.66
N GLY A 29 -6.61 17.12 -0.47
CA GLY A 29 -6.94 18.14 -1.47
C GLY A 29 -7.42 17.63 -2.84
N GLY A 30 -7.74 16.33 -2.95
CA GLY A 30 -8.05 15.68 -4.24
C GLY A 30 -6.83 14.99 -4.88
N ASP A 31 -5.64 15.20 -4.32
CA ASP A 31 -4.39 14.57 -4.73
C ASP A 31 -4.25 13.20 -4.07
N GLN A 32 -3.50 12.33 -4.75
CA GLN A 32 -3.21 10.99 -4.29
C GLN A 32 -1.71 10.72 -4.26
N PHE A 33 -1.18 10.48 -3.07
CA PHE A 33 0.21 10.10 -2.84
C PHE A 33 0.26 8.61 -2.52
N SER A 34 1.13 7.87 -3.23
CA SER A 34 1.31 6.42 -3.03
C SER A 34 2.79 6.07 -3.17
N ALA A 35 3.39 5.53 -2.12
CA ALA A 35 4.76 5.02 -2.15
C ALA A 35 4.76 3.57 -1.67
N GLY A 36 5.66 2.76 -2.21
CA GLY A 36 5.74 1.35 -1.83
C GLY A 36 6.65 0.52 -2.74
N GLN A 37 6.62 -0.80 -2.58
CA GLN A 37 7.34 -1.68 -3.51
C GLN A 37 6.65 -1.76 -4.87
N LEU A 38 5.34 -1.98 -4.87
CA LEU A 38 4.52 -2.15 -6.08
C LEU A 38 3.27 -1.26 -6.01
N PRO A 39 3.40 0.07 -5.86
CA PRO A 39 2.25 0.95 -5.69
C PRO A 39 1.36 0.99 -6.94
N ALA A 40 0.04 1.01 -6.70
CA ALA A 40 -0.95 1.06 -7.76
C ALA A 40 -2.06 2.08 -7.45
N ILE A 41 -2.38 2.93 -8.43
CA ILE A 41 -3.57 3.78 -8.44
C ILE A 41 -4.51 3.27 -9.53
N THR A 42 -5.62 2.65 -9.12
CA THR A 42 -6.64 2.09 -10.02
C THR A 42 -7.95 2.85 -10.01
N LYS A 43 -8.14 3.74 -9.03
CA LYS A 43 -9.32 4.60 -8.90
C LYS A 43 -9.04 5.97 -9.50
N PRO A 44 -10.06 6.68 -10.01
CA PRO A 44 -9.88 8.05 -10.46
C PRO A 44 -9.33 8.97 -9.37
N VAL A 45 -8.43 9.87 -9.76
CA VAL A 45 -7.83 10.91 -8.92
C VAL A 45 -8.35 12.27 -9.37
N GLN A 46 -8.85 13.07 -8.42
CA GLN A 46 -9.56 14.32 -8.71
C GLN A 46 -8.63 15.47 -9.11
N HIS A 47 -7.40 15.49 -8.58
CA HIS A 47 -6.34 16.38 -9.03
C HIS A 47 -5.12 15.53 -9.42
N ASP A 48 -4.07 15.52 -8.59
CA ASP A 48 -2.75 15.08 -9.02
C ASP A 48 -2.37 13.75 -8.37
N ALA A 49 -1.61 12.93 -9.09
CA ALA A 49 -1.10 11.65 -8.61
C ALA A 49 0.41 11.70 -8.44
N PHE A 50 0.91 11.30 -7.27
CA PHE A 50 2.33 11.19 -6.97
C PHE A 50 2.64 9.75 -6.54
N VAL A 51 3.34 8.99 -7.39
CA VAL A 51 3.55 7.56 -7.17
C VAL A 51 5.01 7.15 -7.32
N VAL A 52 5.56 6.49 -6.29
CA VAL A 52 6.99 6.10 -6.26
C VAL A 52 7.17 4.68 -5.77
N GLY A 53 7.89 3.85 -6.51
CA GLY A 53 8.18 2.47 -6.09
C GLY A 53 9.14 1.73 -7.00
N SER A 54 9.30 0.43 -6.79
CA SER A 54 10.10 -0.42 -7.69
C SER A 54 9.39 -0.57 -9.04
N GLU A 55 8.11 -0.95 -9.01
CA GLU A 55 7.22 -0.96 -10.17
C GLU A 55 5.97 -0.13 -9.87
N VAL A 56 5.65 0.83 -10.73
CA VAL A 56 4.52 1.75 -10.53
C VAL A 56 3.41 1.45 -11.53
N THR A 57 2.19 1.26 -11.02
CA THR A 57 0.99 1.10 -11.86
C THR A 57 0.03 2.28 -11.70
N LEU A 58 -0.37 2.89 -12.82
CA LEU A 58 -1.44 3.87 -12.87
C LEU A 58 -2.45 3.46 -13.96
N SER A 59 -3.65 3.08 -13.54
CA SER A 59 -4.76 2.73 -14.44
C SER A 59 -6.05 3.50 -14.16
N GLY A 60 -6.12 4.21 -13.02
CA GLY A 60 -7.15 5.19 -12.75
C GLY A 60 -6.94 6.45 -13.58
N GLU A 61 -8.04 7.09 -14.01
CA GLU A 61 -7.99 8.40 -14.64
C GLU A 61 -7.48 9.46 -13.65
N VAL A 62 -6.57 10.32 -14.08
CA VAL A 62 -6.07 11.45 -13.29
C VAL A 62 -6.56 12.72 -13.99
N SER A 63 -7.39 13.52 -13.31
CA SER A 63 -7.92 14.74 -13.90
C SER A 63 -6.89 15.86 -14.03
N GLY A 64 -5.88 15.86 -13.15
CA GLY A 64 -4.72 16.74 -13.22
C GLY A 64 -3.47 16.04 -13.74
N ASP A 65 -2.35 16.24 -13.06
CA ASP A 65 -1.04 15.73 -13.47
C ASP A 65 -0.64 14.45 -12.72
N ALA A 66 0.15 13.60 -13.38
CA ALA A 66 0.68 12.37 -12.79
C ALA A 66 2.21 12.36 -12.79
N HIS A 67 2.80 12.26 -11.60
CA HIS A 67 4.24 12.13 -11.38
C HIS A 67 4.56 10.72 -10.89
N LEU A 68 5.27 9.95 -11.73
CA LEU A 68 5.62 8.56 -11.46
C LEU A 68 7.14 8.39 -11.46
N ALA A 69 7.67 7.69 -10.46
CA ALA A 69 9.07 7.28 -10.42
C ALA A 69 9.20 5.79 -10.06
N GLY A 70 9.73 5.01 -11.01
CA GLY A 70 10.06 3.60 -10.87
C GLY A 70 11.56 3.35 -10.78
N PHE A 71 11.99 2.26 -10.16
CA PHE A 71 13.40 1.81 -10.20
C PHE A 71 13.52 0.28 -10.26
N ASN A 72 14.54 -0.21 -10.95
CA ASN A 72 14.81 -1.65 -11.13
C ASN A 72 16.30 -1.92 -10.95
#